data_AF-A0A529NA06-F1
#
_entry.id   AF-A0A529NA06-F1
#
_cell.length_a   1.000
_cell.length_b   1.000
_cell.length_c   1.000
_cell.angle_alpha   90.00
_cell.angle_beta   90.00
_cell.angle_gamma   90.00
#
_symmetry.space_group_name_H-M   'P 1'
#
loop_
_entity.id
_entity.type
_entity.pdbx_description
1 polymer ?
#
loop_
_entity_poly.entity_id
_entity_poly.type
_entity_poly.pdbx_seq_one_letter_code
_entity_poly.pdbx_strand_id
1 'polypeptide(L)'
;GRLANGARLPTHRRLAEDLNLSVQTVSRAYEELIRRGLISGEIGRGSFVQTQRREEEPPYIPERLGEVIDLSILKPVCEPMHLERLKQALGWL
;
A
#
# COMPACT_ATOMS: atom_id res chain seq x y z
N GLY A 1 1.03 6.19 12.72
CA GLY A 1 1.28 7.64 12.61
C GLY A 1 0.44 8.39 13.64
N ARG A 2 0.41 9.73 13.62
CA ARG A 2 -0.41 10.53 14.55
C ARG A 2 -1.92 10.49 14.24
N LEU A 3 -2.30 10.16 13.01
CA LEU A 3 -3.70 10.02 12.59
C LEU A 3 -4.08 8.53 12.56
N ALA A 4 -5.27 8.22 13.07
CA ALA A 4 -5.83 6.86 13.06
C ALA A 4 -6.36 6.48 11.66
N ASN A 5 -6.50 5.18 11.40
CA ASN A 5 -7.23 4.69 10.24
C ASN A 5 -8.67 5.21 10.25
N GLY A 6 -9.20 5.58 9.09
CA GLY A 6 -10.54 6.15 8.95
C GLY A 6 -10.68 7.59 9.46
N ALA A 7 -9.60 8.22 9.93
CA ALA A 7 -9.66 9.63 10.34
C ALA A 7 -10.00 10.51 9.14
N ARG A 8 -11.03 11.35 9.28
CA ARG A 8 -11.44 12.30 8.23
C ARG A 8 -10.46 13.46 8.18
N LEU A 9 -9.95 13.75 6.99
CA LEU A 9 -9.09 14.90 6.73
C LEU A 9 -9.92 16.18 6.47
N PRO A 10 -9.36 17.36 6.74
CA PRO A 10 -9.98 18.62 6.36
C PRO A 10 -10.16 18.71 4.83
N THR A 11 -11.03 19.62 4.39
CA THR A 11 -11.14 19.98 2.97
C THR A 11 -9.86 20.68 2.51
N HIS A 12 -9.57 20.64 1.20
CA HIS A 12 -8.35 21.26 0.65
C HIS A 12 -8.26 22.76 1.00
N ARG A 13 -9.39 23.48 0.94
CA ARG A 13 -9.46 24.91 1.29
C ARG A 13 -9.16 25.15 2.76
N ARG A 14 -9.82 24.43 3.66
CA ARG A 14 -9.61 24.57 5.10
C ARG A 14 -8.16 24.28 5.49
N LEU A 15 -7.58 23.20 4.97
CA LEU A 15 -6.20 22.87 5.28
C LEU A 15 -5.22 23.90 4.69
N ALA A 16 -5.52 24.47 3.52
CA ALA A 16 -4.72 25.53 2.93
C ALA A 16 -4.74 26.81 3.81
N GLU A 17 -5.91 27.17 4.35
CA GLU A 17 -6.06 28.26 5.31
C GLU A 17 -5.29 27.98 6.61
N ASP A 18 -5.48 26.81 7.22
CA ASP A 18 -4.84 26.39 8.47
C ASP A 18 -3.29 26.40 8.36
N LEU A 19 -2.75 26.11 7.17
CA LEU A 19 -1.31 26.05 6.90
C LEU A 19 -0.75 27.31 6.23
N ASN A 20 -1.58 28.30 5.91
CA ASN A 20 -1.22 29.48 5.11
C ASN A 20 -0.53 29.11 3.78
N LEU A 21 -1.10 28.14 3.05
CA LEU A 21 -0.62 27.65 1.76
C LEU A 21 -1.64 27.90 0.66
N SER A 22 -1.20 27.78 -0.60
CA SER A 22 -2.14 27.78 -1.72
C SER A 22 -2.97 26.50 -1.73
N VAL A 23 -4.24 26.60 -2.16
CA VAL A 23 -5.11 25.43 -2.35
C VAL A 23 -4.49 24.45 -3.35
N GLN A 24 -3.77 24.93 -4.38
CA GLN A 24 -3.09 24.07 -5.34
C GLN A 24 -1.99 23.22 -4.69
N THR A 25 -1.24 23.78 -3.73
CA THR A 25 -0.21 23.05 -2.98
C THR A 25 -0.84 21.91 -2.18
N VAL A 26 -1.95 22.18 -1.49
CA VAL A 26 -2.67 21.16 -0.71
C VAL A 26 -3.28 20.10 -1.62
N SER A 27 -3.86 20.49 -2.76
CA SER A 27 -4.40 19.54 -3.73
C SER A 27 -3.35 18.55 -4.22
N ARG A 28 -2.16 19.03 -4.60
CA ARG A 28 -1.04 18.15 -5.01
C ARG A 28 -0.59 17.22 -3.89
N ALA A 29 -0.59 17.70 -2.64
CA ALA A 29 -0.27 16.85 -1.51
C ALA A 29 -1.31 15.74 -1.32
N TYR A 30 -2.61 16.03 -1.46
CA TYR A 30 -3.68 15.03 -1.38
C TYR A 30 -3.60 14.01 -2.51
N GLU A 31 -3.35 14.47 -3.74
CA GLU A 31 -3.12 13.59 -4.90
C GLU A 31 -1.96 12.61 -4.64
N GLU A 32 -0.85 13.10 -4.08
CA GLU A 32 0.29 12.25 -3.76
C GLU A 32 -0.01 11.26 -2.62
N LEU A 33 -0.78 11.66 -1.61
CA LEU A 33 -1.23 10.76 -0.54
C LEU A 33 -2.16 9.67 -1.08
N ILE A 34 -3.07 10.01 -2.01
CA ILE A 34 -3.95 9.05 -2.69
C ILE A 34 -3.11 8.08 -3.53
N ARG A 35 -2.16 8.59 -4.32
CA ARG A 35 -1.26 7.78 -5.15
C ARG A 35 -0.46 6.77 -4.33
N ARG A 36 -0.06 7.13 -3.11
CA ARG A 36 0.64 6.24 -2.17
C ARG A 36 -0.29 5.31 -1.39
N GLY A 37 -1.61 5.40 -1.57
CA GLY A 37 -2.58 4.61 -0.83
C GLY A 37 -2.68 4.97 0.66
N LEU A 38 -2.25 6.18 1.04
CA LEU A 38 -2.27 6.64 2.43
C LEU A 38 -3.61 7.26 2.82
N ILE A 39 -4.41 7.68 1.83
CA ILE A 39 -5.76 8.22 2.04
C ILE A 39 -6.69 7.74 0.91
N SER A 40 -8.00 7.62 1.17
CA SER A 40 -9.05 7.47 0.15
C SER A 40 -9.85 8.76 0.01
N GLY A 41 -10.26 9.09 -1.22
CA GLY A 41 -11.27 10.12 -1.49
C GLY A 41 -12.62 9.49 -1.79
N GLU A 42 -13.66 9.90 -1.07
CA GLU A 42 -15.03 9.47 -1.30
C GLU A 42 -15.88 10.67 -1.75
N ILE A 43 -16.46 10.60 -2.95
CA ILE A 43 -17.27 11.68 -3.52
C ILE A 43 -18.39 12.06 -2.53
N GLY A 44 -18.47 13.33 -2.17
CA GLY A 44 -19.48 13.87 -1.23
C GLY A 44 -19.19 13.63 0.26
N ARG A 45 -18.29 12.71 0.64
CA ARG A 45 -17.98 12.40 2.05
C ARG A 45 -16.65 13.00 2.53
N GLY A 46 -15.68 13.16 1.62
CA GLY A 46 -14.38 13.77 1.89
C GLY A 46 -13.23 12.77 1.76
N SER A 47 -12.10 13.06 2.42
CA SER A 47 -10.91 12.23 2.38
C SER A 47 -10.63 11.58 3.73
N PHE A 48 -10.20 10.33 3.75
CA PHE A 48 -10.01 9.54 4.97
C PHE A 48 -8.64 8.85 4.97
N VAL A 49 -7.99 8.82 6.14
CA VAL A 49 -6.68 8.18 6.32
C VAL A 49 -6.79 6.66 6.20
N GLN A 50 -5.85 6.04 5.48
CA GLN A 50 -5.65 4.60 5.42
C GLN A 50 -4.33 4.26 6.10
N THR A 51 -4.38 3.54 7.23
CA THR A 51 -3.15 3.15 7.95
C THR A 51 -2.59 1.80 7.51
N GLN A 52 -3.38 1.00 6.81
CA GLN A 52 -2.96 -0.27 6.26
C GLN A 52 -2.77 -0.06 4.77
N ARG A 53 -1.54 -0.31 4.30
CA ARG A 53 -1.36 -0.64 2.88
C ARG A 53 -2.31 -1.80 2.63
N ARG A 54 -3.27 -1.65 1.71
CA ARG A 54 -4.04 -2.80 1.24
C ARG A 54 -2.98 -3.81 0.80
N GLU A 55 -2.77 -4.87 1.58
CA GLU A 55 -1.99 -5.99 1.09
C GLU A 55 -2.66 -6.37 -0.22
N GLU A 56 -1.89 -6.40 -1.30
CA GLU A 56 -2.42 -6.87 -2.58
C GLU A 56 -3.05 -8.22 -2.28
N GLU A 57 -4.34 -8.36 -2.63
CA GLU A 57 -5.04 -9.64 -2.45
C GLU A 57 -4.13 -10.71 -3.06
N PRO A 58 -3.69 -11.70 -2.26
CA PRO A 58 -2.77 -12.68 -2.76
C PRO A 58 -3.39 -13.32 -4.01
N PRO A 59 -2.63 -13.52 -5.10
CA PRO A 59 -3.15 -14.13 -6.33
C PRO A 59 -3.52 -15.61 -6.15
N TYR A 60 -3.65 -16.07 -4.91
CA TYR A 60 -3.90 -17.44 -4.52
C TYR A 60 -4.95 -17.48 -3.39
N ILE A 61 -5.66 -18.59 -3.31
CA ILE A 61 -6.69 -18.85 -2.29
C ILE A 61 -5.98 -19.23 -0.97
N PRO A 62 -6.15 -18.48 0.14
CA PRO A 62 -5.45 -18.73 1.40
C PRO A 62 -5.97 -19.97 2.14
N GLU A 63 -7.23 -20.38 1.91
CA GLU A 63 -7.83 -21.55 2.54
C GLU A 63 -8.16 -22.61 1.48
N ARG A 64 -7.44 -23.73 1.55
CA ARG A 64 -7.84 -24.97 0.88
C ARG A 64 -8.39 -25.93 1.92
N LEU A 65 -9.66 -26.32 1.80
CA LEU A 65 -10.18 -27.48 2.52
C LEU A 65 -9.49 -28.74 1.98
N GLY A 66 -8.52 -29.27 2.71
CA GLY A 66 -7.90 -30.56 2.37
C GLY A 66 -6.62 -30.84 3.15
N GLU A 67 -6.36 -32.13 3.42
CA GLU A 67 -5.29 -32.66 4.28
C GLU A 67 -3.85 -32.38 3.79
N VAL A 68 -3.67 -31.80 2.60
CA VAL A 68 -2.36 -31.59 1.97
C VAL A 68 -1.99 -30.10 1.99
N ILE A 69 -0.89 -29.78 2.66
CA ILE A 69 -0.32 -28.43 2.72
C ILE A 69 0.39 -28.12 1.38
N ASP A 70 -0.16 -27.18 0.61
CA ASP A 70 0.46 -26.70 -0.63
C ASP A 70 1.53 -25.63 -0.36
N LEU A 71 2.80 -26.00 -0.54
CA LEU A 71 3.96 -25.12 -0.38
C LEU A 71 4.38 -24.42 -1.68
N SER A 72 3.70 -24.65 -2.81
CA SER A 72 3.99 -23.98 -4.09
C SER A 72 3.77 -22.46 -4.05
N ILE A 73 3.15 -21.97 -2.98
CA ILE A 73 2.78 -20.56 -2.77
C ILE A 73 3.86 -19.78 -2.01
N LEU A 74 4.93 -20.43 -1.53
CA LEU A 74 6.09 -19.71 -1.03
C LEU A 74 6.70 -18.92 -2.20
N LYS A 75 6.44 -17.61 -2.23
CA LYS A 75 7.15 -16.66 -3.09
C LYS A 75 8.38 -16.19 -2.30
N PRO A 76 9.55 -16.83 -2.44
CA PRO A 76 10.76 -16.29 -1.83
C PRO A 76 10.95 -14.86 -2.33
N VAL A 77 11.45 -14.00 -1.46
CA VAL A 77 11.86 -12.65 -1.83
C VAL A 77 13.05 -12.79 -2.80
N CYS A 78 12.77 -12.87 -4.10
CA CYS A 78 13.79 -13.03 -5.13
C CYS A 78 14.36 -11.67 -5.53
N GLU A 79 15.20 -11.10 -4.68
CA GLU A 79 16.15 -10.04 -5.11
C GLU A 79 17.26 -10.61 -6.01
N PRO A 80 17.96 -9.78 -6.81
CA PRO A 80 19.03 -10.24 -7.70
C PRO A 80 20.09 -11.09 -6.99
N MET A 81 20.39 -10.79 -5.73
CA MET A 81 21.31 -11.60 -4.91
C MET A 81 20.87 -13.06 -4.77
N HIS A 82 19.57 -13.32 -4.57
CA HIS A 82 19.04 -14.67 -4.40
C HIS A 82 19.13 -15.47 -5.70
N LEU A 83 18.87 -14.82 -6.84
CA LEU A 83 19.00 -15.44 -8.15
C LEU A 83 20.46 -15.84 -8.44
N GLU A 84 21.43 -14.97 -8.12
CA GLU A 84 22.82 -15.27 -8.44
C GLU A 84 23.39 -16.37 -7.54
N ARG A 85 22.96 -16.41 -6.27
CA ARG A 85 23.28 -17.53 -5.37
C ARG A 85 22.68 -18.84 -5.84
N LEU A 86 21.43 -18.83 -6.31
CA LEU A 86 20.77 -20.03 -6.84
C LEU A 86 21.48 -20.54 -8.10
N LYS A 87 21.82 -19.65 -9.05
CA LYS A 87 22.59 -20.01 -10.25
C LYS A 87 23.98 -20.54 -9.92
N GLN A 88 24.67 -19.97 -8.94
CA GLN A 88 25.98 -20.50 -8.51
C GLN A 88 25.86 -21.88 -7.87
N ALA A 89 24.81 -22.12 -7.08
CA ALA A 89 24.60 -23.40 -6.41
C ALA A 89 24.14 -24.50 -7.38
N LEU A 90 23.27 -24.15 -8.34
CA LEU A 90 22.69 -25.10 -9.30
C LEU A 90 23.43 -25.15 -10.64
N GLY A 91 24.33 -24.21 -10.93
CA GLY A 91 25.12 -24.18 -12.17
C GLY A 91 26.18 -25.28 -12.28
N TRP A 92 26.23 -26.19 -11.30
CA TRP A 92 27.06 -27.39 -11.29
C TRP A 92 26.24 -28.68 -11.56
N LEU A 93 24.92 -28.55 -11.77
CA LEU A 93 24.03 -29.59 -12.30
C LEU A 93 23.86 -29.41 -13.81
#